data_AF-A0A1V2ZWE4-F1
#
_entry.id   AF-A0A1V2ZWE4-F1
#
_cell.length_a   1.000
_cell.length_b   1.000
_cell.length_c   1.000
_cell.angle_alpha   90.00
_cell.angle_beta   90.00
_cell.angle_gamma   90.00
#
_symmetry.space_group_name_H-M   'P 1'
#
loop_
_entity.id
_entity.type
_entity.pdbx_description
1 polymer ?
#
loop_
_entity_poly.entity_id
_entity_poly.type
_entity_poly.pdbx_seq_one_letter_code
_entity_poly.pdbx_strand_id
1 'polypeptide(L)'
;MAGRIPQAFIDELLERTDIVEVVRRRVSLKKAGSEYAACCPFHGEKTPSFYVSPQKQFYHCFGCGVHGTAIGFLMDYENLAFPEAVEQLAEQAGLEVPRENDDGPRQDTTGPLYAALEAAADYYVRQLRETPRAVDYLKNRGIDGATARDFRLGWAPKSGLLQTLSERFSPQQLVDAGLAARRDNGDLRERFRARIMFPIRDRRGRVTGFGGRLIDDGEPKYLNSPESTVFHKGQTIYGLFEARRAQTRLDHLVVVEGYMDVVALARSGYHRAVACMGTALGRSHFDVLFRQVGHLTLCFDGDAAGRRAASRALEQALPVMQGMREVRFLFLPEGDDPDSLVRREGLAAWERLLEQALPLSEALVRLLREEHPTETAEGRTHFAHAAVRRIATARDPLFRELLCERVAEESHLPRERLEEQLQTETASGSASYAAAGAAGRATTGPASPPEETPSPYGPPVSRPRGESAPSSGRRSTTLWAALLARILQHPELDWDTPALRELAAASGEASGTLGRLLEALGEQPRPDTARLLERFREHPRFERLLSLASAELHDGEDGMTRQVALDAADQLLRRHCRERIRELTASGSLDTEQRDELARLTSILQG
;
A
#
# COMPACT_ATOMS: atom_id res chain seq x y z
N MET A 1 -3.63 1.13 -20.43
CA MET A 1 -4.57 0.92 -19.31
C MET A 1 -5.54 -0.15 -19.77
N ALA A 2 -5.66 -1.26 -19.04
CA ALA A 2 -6.68 -2.26 -19.31
C ALA A 2 -8.06 -1.57 -19.28
N GLY A 3 -8.94 -1.92 -20.23
CA GLY A 3 -10.30 -1.38 -20.27
C GLY A 3 -10.96 -1.55 -18.90
N ARG A 4 -11.68 -0.52 -18.45
CA ARG A 4 -12.41 -0.56 -17.19
C ARG A 4 -13.38 -1.75 -17.26
N ILE A 5 -13.27 -2.67 -16.30
CA ILE A 5 -14.23 -3.76 -16.18
C ILE A 5 -15.55 -3.11 -15.77
N PRO A 6 -16.66 -3.32 -16.51
CA PRO A 6 -17.92 -2.65 -16.21
C PRO A 6 -18.40 -2.97 -14.81
N GLN A 7 -18.92 -1.98 -14.10
CA GLN A 7 -19.43 -2.19 -12.73
C GLN A 7 -20.55 -3.23 -12.72
N ALA A 8 -21.44 -3.22 -13.73
CA ALA A 8 -22.50 -4.20 -13.87
C ALA A 8 -21.98 -5.65 -13.95
N PHE A 9 -20.82 -5.87 -14.58
CA PHE A 9 -20.20 -7.19 -14.62
C PHE A 9 -19.61 -7.60 -13.27
N ILE A 10 -18.95 -6.68 -12.58
CA ILE A 10 -18.43 -6.94 -11.23
C ILE A 10 -19.58 -7.33 -10.30
N ASP A 11 -20.72 -6.64 -10.41
CA ASP A 11 -21.92 -6.95 -9.63
C ASP A 11 -22.51 -8.32 -9.97
N GLU A 12 -22.57 -8.72 -11.25
CA GLU A 12 -23.01 -10.06 -11.68
C GLU A 12 -22.05 -11.15 -11.19
N LEU A 13 -20.75 -10.90 -11.30
CA LEU A 13 -19.71 -11.82 -10.88
C LEU A 13 -19.79 -12.11 -9.39
N LEU A 14 -19.93 -11.07 -8.56
CA LEU A 14 -20.06 -11.21 -7.11
C LEU A 14 -21.35 -11.93 -6.74
N GLU A 15 -22.45 -11.70 -7.46
CA GLU A 15 -23.72 -12.42 -7.22
C GLU A 15 -23.59 -13.93 -7.50
N ARG A 16 -22.70 -14.34 -8.40
CA ARG A 16 -22.40 -15.76 -8.67
C ARG A 16 -21.24 -16.32 -7.84
N THR A 17 -20.62 -15.51 -7.00
CA THR A 17 -19.45 -15.89 -6.20
C THR A 17 -19.85 -16.07 -4.75
N ASP A 18 -19.60 -17.26 -4.19
CA ASP A 18 -19.68 -17.47 -2.74
C ASP A 18 -18.28 -17.34 -2.12
N ILE A 19 -18.09 -16.30 -1.30
CA ILE A 19 -16.82 -16.04 -0.60
C ILE A 19 -16.41 -17.23 0.28
N VAL A 20 -17.36 -17.97 0.85
CA VAL A 20 -17.05 -19.13 1.69
C VAL A 20 -16.32 -20.18 0.86
N GLU A 21 -16.76 -20.43 -0.38
CA GLU A 21 -16.14 -21.39 -1.28
C GLU A 21 -14.79 -20.89 -1.81
N VAL A 22 -14.69 -19.59 -2.14
CA VAL A 22 -13.42 -18.97 -2.55
C VAL A 22 -12.34 -19.14 -1.48
N VAL A 23 -12.70 -18.90 -0.21
CA VAL A 23 -11.78 -19.03 0.93
C VAL A 23 -11.55 -20.51 1.28
N ARG A 24 -12.60 -21.34 1.33
CA ARG A 24 -12.52 -22.77 1.74
C ARG A 24 -11.55 -23.58 0.87
N ARG A 25 -11.41 -23.24 -0.41
CA ARG A 25 -10.43 -23.86 -1.32
C ARG A 25 -8.97 -23.66 -0.89
N ARG A 26 -8.70 -22.68 -0.02
CA ARG A 26 -7.36 -22.24 0.39
C ARG A 26 -7.12 -22.36 1.88
N VAL A 27 -8.17 -22.16 2.67
CA VAL A 27 -8.13 -22.12 4.13
C VAL A 27 -9.17 -23.08 4.70
N SER A 28 -8.78 -23.91 5.66
CA SER A 28 -9.68 -24.86 6.31
C SER A 28 -10.67 -24.14 7.23
N LEU A 29 -11.86 -23.81 6.69
CA LEU A 29 -12.95 -23.17 7.43
C LEU A 29 -13.73 -24.16 8.31
N LYS A 30 -14.05 -23.75 9.54
CA LYS A 30 -14.95 -24.46 10.46
C LYS A 30 -16.19 -23.61 10.72
N LYS A 31 -17.37 -24.22 10.77
CA LYS A 31 -18.62 -23.49 11.06
C LYS A 31 -18.63 -22.99 12.50
N ALA A 32 -18.95 -21.71 12.70
CA ALA A 32 -19.03 -21.04 14.00
C ALA A 32 -20.30 -20.16 14.03
N GLY A 33 -21.41 -20.75 14.51
CA GLY A 33 -22.72 -20.09 14.47
C GLY A 33 -23.23 -19.93 13.03
N SER A 34 -23.57 -18.68 12.65
CA SER A 34 -23.96 -18.28 11.30
C SER A 34 -22.77 -18.03 10.36
N GLU A 35 -21.54 -17.98 10.89
CA GLU A 35 -20.31 -17.67 10.16
C GLU A 35 -19.37 -18.88 10.08
N TYR A 36 -18.22 -18.68 9.41
CA TYR A 36 -17.13 -19.65 9.34
C TYR A 36 -15.86 -19.05 9.92
N ALA A 37 -15.16 -19.80 10.76
CA ALA A 37 -13.93 -19.39 11.42
C ALA A 37 -12.72 -20.24 10.97
N ALA A 38 -11.55 -19.62 10.93
CA ALA A 38 -10.24 -20.27 10.74
C ALA A 38 -9.13 -19.49 11.45
N CYS A 39 -7.94 -20.10 11.52
CA CYS A 39 -6.73 -19.32 11.75
C CYS A 39 -6.48 -18.45 10.52
N CYS A 40 -6.13 -17.20 10.74
CA CYS A 40 -5.91 -16.23 9.68
C CYS A 40 -4.79 -16.68 8.74
N PRO A 41 -4.99 -16.63 7.42
CA PRO A 41 -3.93 -16.93 6.47
C PRO A 41 -2.91 -15.79 6.33
N PHE A 42 -3.25 -14.59 6.77
CA PHE A 42 -2.47 -13.38 6.56
C PHE A 42 -1.52 -13.06 7.73
N HIS A 43 -1.70 -13.69 8.90
CA HIS A 43 -0.77 -13.61 10.02
C HIS A 43 -0.70 -14.95 10.77
N GLY A 44 0.40 -15.17 11.50
CA GLY A 44 0.58 -16.41 12.27
C GLY A 44 -0.17 -16.38 13.60
N GLU A 45 -1.15 -17.27 13.79
CA GLU A 45 -1.85 -17.45 15.06
C GLU A 45 -2.21 -18.92 15.34
N LYS A 46 -2.46 -19.23 16.62
CA LYS A 46 -2.85 -20.58 17.07
C LYS A 46 -4.35 -20.70 17.34
N THR A 47 -5.02 -19.59 17.58
CA THR A 47 -6.47 -19.52 17.86
C THR A 47 -7.18 -18.91 16.66
N PRO A 48 -8.31 -19.47 16.20
CA PRO A 48 -9.07 -18.90 15.09
C PRO A 48 -9.53 -17.47 15.38
N SER A 49 -9.09 -16.50 14.57
CA SER A 49 -9.61 -15.13 14.60
C SER A 49 -10.11 -14.62 13.25
N PHE A 50 -10.00 -15.44 12.19
CA PHE A 50 -10.44 -15.11 10.84
C PHE A 50 -11.86 -15.63 10.61
N TYR A 51 -12.81 -14.72 10.40
CA TYR A 51 -14.22 -15.01 10.20
C TYR A 51 -14.66 -14.64 8.80
N VAL A 52 -15.47 -15.51 8.19
CA VAL A 52 -16.07 -15.33 6.87
C VAL A 52 -17.59 -15.39 7.03
N SER A 53 -18.26 -14.31 6.65
CA SER A 53 -19.70 -14.14 6.77
C SER A 53 -20.39 -14.48 5.44
N PRO A 54 -21.19 -15.56 5.37
CA PRO A 54 -21.91 -15.92 4.15
C PRO A 54 -22.97 -14.89 3.78
N GLN A 55 -23.59 -14.26 4.77
CA GLN A 55 -24.63 -13.26 4.56
C GLN A 55 -24.06 -11.95 4.02
N LYS A 56 -22.93 -11.49 4.56
CA LYS A 56 -22.28 -10.24 4.12
C LYS A 56 -21.38 -10.43 2.89
N GLN A 57 -21.12 -11.67 2.49
CA GLN A 57 -20.11 -12.03 1.48
C GLN A 57 -18.73 -11.40 1.74
N PHE A 58 -18.35 -11.34 3.02
CA PHE A 58 -17.24 -10.54 3.53
C PHE A 58 -16.44 -11.31 4.58
N TYR A 59 -15.12 -11.09 4.66
CA TYR A 59 -14.27 -11.64 5.72
C TYR A 59 -13.67 -10.55 6.60
N HIS A 60 -13.42 -10.90 7.87
CA HIS A 60 -12.70 -10.06 8.82
C HIS A 60 -11.88 -10.92 9.79
N CYS A 61 -10.66 -10.47 10.09
CA CYS A 61 -9.82 -11.06 11.09
C CYS A 61 -9.78 -10.20 12.36
N PHE A 62 -10.28 -10.70 13.47
CA PHE A 62 -10.24 -10.00 14.76
C PHE A 62 -8.83 -9.97 15.39
N GLY A 63 -7.89 -10.77 14.90
CA GLY A 63 -6.50 -10.79 15.37
C GLY A 63 -5.65 -9.68 14.77
N CYS A 64 -5.58 -9.59 13.43
CA CYS A 64 -4.74 -8.61 12.74
C CYS A 64 -5.51 -7.48 12.04
N GLY A 65 -6.84 -7.53 12.03
CA GLY A 65 -7.70 -6.51 11.45
C GLY A 65 -7.85 -6.57 9.93
N VAL A 66 -7.26 -7.54 9.22
CA VAL A 66 -7.43 -7.68 7.77
C VAL A 66 -8.86 -8.06 7.41
N HIS A 67 -9.39 -7.50 6.33
CA HIS A 67 -10.78 -7.69 5.92
C HIS A 67 -10.98 -7.41 4.42
N GLY A 68 -12.07 -7.92 3.85
CA GLY A 68 -12.33 -7.74 2.43
C GLY A 68 -13.43 -8.63 1.86
N THR A 69 -13.61 -8.51 0.55
CA THR A 69 -14.55 -9.30 -0.26
C THR A 69 -13.83 -10.51 -0.90
N ALA A 70 -14.54 -11.31 -1.69
CA ALA A 70 -13.94 -12.41 -2.45
C ALA A 70 -12.82 -11.94 -3.41
N ILE A 71 -13.00 -10.80 -4.09
CA ILE A 71 -11.98 -10.21 -4.96
C ILE A 71 -10.78 -9.77 -4.12
N GLY A 72 -11.02 -9.04 -3.02
CA GLY A 72 -9.97 -8.62 -2.09
C GLY A 72 -9.16 -9.81 -1.54
N PHE A 73 -9.85 -10.88 -1.17
CA PHE A 73 -9.21 -12.10 -0.68
C PHE A 73 -8.24 -12.69 -1.70
N LEU A 74 -8.64 -12.83 -2.98
CA LEU A 74 -7.74 -13.35 -4.01
C LEU A 74 -6.57 -12.40 -4.29
N MET A 75 -6.84 -11.09 -4.30
CA MET A 75 -5.81 -10.07 -4.46
C MET A 75 -4.78 -10.16 -3.33
N ASP A 76 -5.18 -10.38 -2.09
CA ASP A 76 -4.25 -10.44 -0.96
C ASP A 76 -3.61 -11.82 -0.80
N TYR A 77 -4.41 -12.89 -0.87
CA TYR A 77 -3.98 -14.27 -0.62
C TYR A 77 -3.16 -14.85 -1.77
N GLU A 78 -3.58 -14.61 -3.02
CA GLU A 78 -2.87 -15.08 -4.21
C GLU A 78 -2.00 -13.99 -4.85
N ASN A 79 -2.09 -12.76 -4.33
CA ASN A 79 -1.29 -11.63 -4.77
C ASN A 79 -1.52 -11.28 -6.23
N LEU A 80 -2.80 -11.27 -6.60
CA LEU A 80 -3.30 -10.97 -7.93
C LEU A 80 -3.58 -9.47 -8.07
N ALA A 81 -3.39 -8.94 -9.28
CA ALA A 81 -3.96 -7.65 -9.63
C ALA A 81 -5.49 -7.76 -9.75
N PHE A 82 -6.20 -6.63 -9.61
CA PHE A 82 -7.67 -6.62 -9.67
C PHE A 82 -8.25 -7.30 -10.93
N PRO A 83 -7.78 -7.01 -12.16
CA PRO A 83 -8.28 -7.71 -13.35
C PRO A 83 -8.05 -9.21 -13.31
N GLU A 84 -6.91 -9.67 -12.77
CA GLU A 84 -6.57 -11.09 -12.66
C GLU A 84 -7.48 -11.80 -11.65
N ALA A 85 -7.77 -11.16 -10.53
CA ALA A 85 -8.70 -11.68 -9.53
C ALA A 85 -10.13 -11.78 -10.09
N VAL A 86 -10.56 -10.77 -10.87
CA VAL A 86 -11.85 -10.77 -11.57
C VAL A 86 -11.90 -11.88 -12.63
N GLU A 87 -10.87 -12.01 -13.47
CA GLU A 87 -10.78 -13.07 -14.48
C GLU A 87 -10.84 -14.47 -13.86
N GLN A 88 -10.15 -14.69 -12.74
CA GLN A 88 -10.12 -15.98 -12.06
C GLN A 88 -11.46 -16.33 -11.39
N LEU A 89 -12.18 -15.35 -10.83
CA LEU A 89 -13.54 -15.58 -10.33
C LEU A 89 -14.50 -15.81 -11.49
N ALA A 90 -14.36 -15.07 -12.59
CA ALA A 90 -15.20 -15.20 -13.77
C ALA A 90 -15.07 -16.59 -14.39
N GLU A 91 -13.84 -17.11 -14.51
CA GLU A 91 -13.57 -18.49 -14.96
C GLU A 91 -14.28 -19.52 -14.08
N GLN A 92 -14.24 -19.33 -12.75
CA GLN A 92 -14.92 -20.23 -11.80
C GLN A 92 -16.45 -20.14 -11.89
N ALA A 93 -16.98 -18.95 -12.18
CA ALA A 93 -18.41 -18.70 -12.35
C ALA A 93 -18.91 -19.02 -13.78
N GLY A 94 -18.03 -19.45 -14.69
CA GLY A 94 -18.35 -19.69 -16.10
C GLY A 94 -18.77 -18.41 -16.84
N LEU A 95 -18.22 -17.27 -16.44
CA LEU A 95 -18.49 -15.95 -16.99
C LEU A 95 -17.31 -15.47 -17.86
N GLU A 96 -17.62 -14.78 -18.95
CA GLU A 96 -16.64 -14.08 -19.76
C GLU A 96 -16.60 -12.60 -19.35
N VAL A 97 -15.41 -12.06 -19.07
CA VAL A 97 -15.25 -10.68 -18.59
C VAL A 97 -15.47 -9.68 -19.73
N PRO A 98 -16.52 -8.82 -19.69
CA PRO A 98 -16.76 -7.78 -20.67
C PRO A 98 -15.68 -6.71 -20.57
N ARG A 99 -15.23 -6.22 -21.73
CA ARG A 99 -14.18 -5.20 -21.84
C ARG A 99 -14.80 -4.00 -22.54
N GLU A 100 -15.12 -2.94 -21.79
CA GLU A 100 -15.70 -1.71 -22.37
C GLU A 100 -14.67 -0.97 -23.25
N ASN A 101 -15.09 -0.63 -24.46
CA ASN A 101 -14.34 -0.13 -25.62
C ASN A 101 -13.46 -1.18 -26.32
N ASP A 102 -14.08 -1.94 -27.22
CA ASP A 102 -13.38 -2.65 -28.31
C ASP A 102 -14.32 -3.02 -29.49
N ASP A 103 -14.76 -2.02 -30.26
CA ASP A 103 -15.29 -2.23 -31.63
C ASP A 103 -14.17 -2.53 -32.65
N GLY A 104 -13.14 -3.23 -32.20
CA GLY A 104 -12.07 -3.77 -33.02
C GLY A 104 -11.33 -4.85 -32.22
N PRO A 105 -10.72 -5.84 -32.87
CA PRO A 105 -9.89 -6.80 -32.15
C PRO A 105 -8.69 -6.03 -31.56
N ARG A 106 -8.67 -5.72 -30.25
CA ARG A 106 -7.38 -5.44 -29.60
C ARG A 106 -6.56 -6.70 -29.69
N GLN A 107 -5.58 -6.64 -30.60
CA GLN A 107 -4.38 -7.43 -30.50
C GLN A 107 -3.91 -7.36 -29.04
N ASP A 108 -3.69 -8.50 -28.40
CA ASP A 108 -2.94 -8.56 -27.15
C ASP A 108 -1.64 -7.78 -27.37
N THR A 109 -1.57 -6.56 -26.83
CA THR A 109 -0.41 -5.68 -27.03
C THR A 109 0.71 -6.05 -26.07
N THR A 110 0.44 -6.86 -25.05
CA THR A 110 1.39 -7.23 -24.00
C THR A 110 2.04 -8.59 -24.23
N GLY A 111 1.29 -9.57 -24.71
CA GLY A 111 1.79 -10.90 -25.07
C GLY A 111 2.99 -10.86 -26.01
N PRO A 112 2.95 -10.09 -27.12
CA PRO A 112 4.10 -9.90 -27.99
C PRO A 112 5.30 -9.25 -27.30
N LEU A 113 5.09 -8.35 -26.32
CA LEU A 113 6.20 -7.75 -25.56
C LEU A 113 6.86 -8.78 -24.64
N TYR A 114 6.06 -9.55 -23.88
CA TYR A 114 6.59 -10.66 -23.07
C TYR A 114 7.33 -11.67 -23.94
N ALA A 115 6.79 -12.02 -25.11
CA ALA A 115 7.45 -12.94 -26.05
C ALA A 115 8.78 -12.37 -26.59
N ALA A 116 8.84 -11.07 -26.88
CA ALA A 116 10.07 -10.40 -27.34
C ALA A 116 11.12 -10.35 -26.22
N LEU A 117 10.71 -10.00 -25.00
CA LEU A 117 11.58 -9.97 -23.82
C LEU A 117 12.13 -11.36 -23.48
N GLU A 118 11.29 -12.39 -23.55
CA GLU A 118 11.69 -13.77 -23.33
C GLU A 118 12.69 -14.25 -24.39
N ALA A 119 12.42 -13.96 -25.68
CA ALA A 119 13.35 -14.28 -26.77
C ALA A 119 14.68 -13.54 -26.63
N ALA A 120 14.67 -12.29 -26.16
CA ALA A 120 15.87 -11.53 -25.86
C ALA A 120 16.65 -12.12 -24.68
N ALA A 121 15.98 -12.54 -23.61
CA ALA A 121 16.62 -13.20 -22.47
C ALA A 121 17.33 -14.49 -22.91
N ASP A 122 16.68 -15.32 -23.71
CA ASP A 122 17.28 -16.54 -24.26
C ASP A 122 18.47 -16.25 -25.16
N TYR A 123 18.37 -15.21 -25.99
CA TYR A 123 19.48 -14.74 -26.81
C TYR A 123 20.68 -14.35 -25.93
N TYR A 124 20.48 -13.51 -24.91
CA TYR A 124 21.56 -13.07 -24.02
C TYR A 124 22.18 -14.22 -23.23
N VAL A 125 21.38 -15.20 -22.77
CA VAL A 125 21.90 -16.40 -22.10
C VAL A 125 22.79 -17.23 -23.04
N ARG A 126 22.41 -17.40 -24.31
CA ARG A 126 23.26 -18.07 -25.31
C ARG A 126 24.56 -17.30 -25.54
N GLN A 127 24.47 -15.99 -25.75
CA GLN A 127 25.62 -15.12 -25.98
C GLN A 127 26.61 -15.11 -24.81
N LEU A 128 26.13 -15.26 -23.57
CA LEU A 128 27.01 -15.36 -22.41
C LEU A 128 27.91 -16.60 -22.51
N ARG A 129 27.37 -17.75 -22.91
CA ARG A 129 28.13 -19.01 -23.04
C ARG A 129 29.19 -18.93 -24.14
N GLU A 130 28.93 -18.14 -25.18
CA GLU A 130 29.81 -17.95 -26.33
C GLU A 130 30.88 -16.86 -26.12
N THR A 131 30.83 -16.13 -25.00
CA THR A 131 31.72 -14.99 -24.73
C THR A 131 32.60 -15.27 -23.50
N PRO A 132 33.79 -15.88 -23.65
CA PRO A 132 34.69 -16.21 -22.54
C PRO A 132 34.97 -15.02 -21.62
N ARG A 133 35.19 -13.83 -22.18
CA ARG A 133 35.43 -12.59 -21.43
C ARG A 133 34.30 -12.25 -20.44
N ALA A 134 33.04 -12.43 -20.85
CA ALA A 134 31.88 -12.15 -20.00
C ALA A 134 31.72 -13.23 -18.92
N VAL A 135 32.03 -14.49 -19.25
CA VAL A 135 32.07 -15.60 -18.29
C VAL A 135 33.15 -15.37 -17.25
N ASP A 136 34.37 -15.03 -17.67
CA ASP A 136 35.51 -14.79 -16.77
C ASP A 136 35.25 -13.59 -15.85
N TYR A 137 34.56 -12.57 -16.35
CA TYR A 137 34.09 -11.47 -15.52
C TYR A 137 33.18 -11.94 -14.37
N LEU A 138 32.17 -12.77 -14.66
CA LEU A 138 31.26 -13.32 -13.66
C LEU A 138 32.02 -14.25 -12.68
N LYS A 139 32.94 -15.08 -13.18
CA LYS A 139 33.79 -15.94 -12.34
C LYS A 139 34.71 -15.15 -11.42
N ASN A 140 35.31 -14.05 -11.90
CA ASN A 140 36.12 -13.15 -11.07
C ASN A 140 35.28 -12.43 -10.01
N ARG A 141 33.98 -12.26 -10.28
CA ARG A 141 32.98 -11.85 -9.28
C ARG A 141 32.48 -13.00 -8.41
N GLY A 142 32.98 -14.22 -8.62
CA GLY A 142 32.63 -15.44 -7.90
C GLY A 142 31.21 -15.92 -8.15
N ILE A 143 30.58 -15.55 -9.28
CA ILE A 143 29.27 -16.03 -9.69
C ILE A 143 29.49 -17.33 -10.47
N ASP A 144 28.94 -18.42 -9.96
CA ASP A 144 29.05 -19.74 -10.58
C ASP A 144 27.97 -19.98 -11.65
N GLY A 145 28.11 -21.07 -12.39
CA GLY A 145 27.18 -21.41 -13.47
C GLY A 145 25.76 -21.72 -12.98
N ALA A 146 25.62 -22.25 -11.76
CA ALA A 146 24.32 -22.52 -11.17
C ALA A 146 23.56 -21.23 -10.86
N THR A 147 24.20 -20.29 -10.17
CA THR A 147 23.64 -18.97 -9.86
C THR A 147 23.34 -18.20 -11.15
N ALA A 148 24.26 -18.19 -12.11
CA ALA A 148 24.04 -17.53 -13.39
C ALA A 148 22.83 -18.10 -14.14
N ARG A 149 22.61 -19.42 -14.09
CA ARG A 149 21.44 -20.09 -14.68
C ARG A 149 20.15 -19.72 -13.92
N ASP A 150 20.16 -19.77 -12.60
CA ASP A 150 18.97 -19.56 -11.78
C ASP A 150 18.43 -18.13 -11.90
N PHE A 151 19.34 -17.15 -12.02
CA PHE A 151 19.05 -15.74 -12.34
C PHE A 151 18.93 -15.43 -13.84
N ARG A 152 19.14 -16.42 -14.71
CA ARG A 152 19.17 -16.29 -16.18
C ARG A 152 20.07 -15.14 -16.67
N LEU A 153 21.25 -15.00 -16.05
CA LEU A 153 22.22 -14.00 -16.44
C LEU A 153 22.64 -14.19 -17.91
N GLY A 154 22.85 -13.08 -18.60
CA GLY A 154 23.19 -13.08 -20.02
C GLY A 154 24.29 -12.09 -20.39
N TRP A 155 24.63 -12.04 -21.67
CA TRP A 155 25.54 -11.06 -22.26
C TRP A 155 24.86 -10.40 -23.46
N ALA A 156 24.81 -9.07 -23.45
CA ALA A 156 24.44 -8.28 -24.61
C ALA A 156 25.69 -7.95 -25.42
N PRO A 157 25.88 -8.52 -26.63
CA PRO A 157 26.95 -8.09 -27.53
C PRO A 157 26.73 -6.65 -28.01
N LYS A 158 27.66 -6.11 -28.81
CA LYS A 158 27.52 -4.75 -29.35
C LYS A 158 26.39 -4.64 -30.39
N SER A 159 26.06 -5.75 -31.03
CA SER A 159 25.04 -5.88 -32.07
C SER A 159 24.61 -7.34 -32.22
N GLY A 160 23.43 -7.59 -32.79
CA GLY A 160 22.98 -8.91 -33.25
C GLY A 160 21.61 -9.30 -32.71
N LEU A 161 21.14 -8.66 -31.63
CA LEU A 161 19.81 -8.89 -31.07
C LEU A 161 18.73 -8.53 -32.09
N LEU A 162 18.79 -7.34 -32.69
CA LEU A 162 17.73 -6.87 -33.58
C LEU A 162 17.62 -7.73 -34.84
N GLN A 163 18.75 -8.17 -35.40
CA GLN A 163 18.78 -9.09 -36.53
C GLN A 163 18.19 -10.46 -36.13
N THR A 164 18.46 -10.94 -34.92
CA THR A 164 17.93 -12.22 -34.43
C THR A 164 16.42 -12.18 -34.21
N LEU A 165 15.88 -11.01 -33.83
CA LEU A 165 14.47 -10.86 -33.46
C LEU A 165 13.60 -10.29 -34.59
N SER A 166 14.17 -9.76 -35.66
CA SER A 166 13.44 -9.06 -36.74
C SER A 166 12.46 -9.93 -37.52
N GLU A 167 12.69 -11.24 -37.59
CA GLU A 167 11.77 -12.17 -38.26
C GLU A 167 10.50 -12.44 -37.45
N ARG A 168 10.54 -12.19 -36.14
CA ARG A 168 9.46 -12.56 -35.20
C ARG A 168 8.71 -11.36 -34.64
N PHE A 169 9.35 -10.20 -34.58
CA PHE A 169 8.83 -9.02 -33.90
C PHE A 169 9.01 -7.77 -34.76
N SER A 170 8.00 -6.92 -34.79
CA SER A 170 8.06 -5.65 -35.51
C SER A 170 9.03 -4.68 -34.84
N PRO A 171 9.60 -3.71 -35.58
CA PRO A 171 10.43 -2.66 -35.00
C PRO A 171 9.76 -1.92 -33.84
N GLN A 172 8.45 -1.71 -33.92
CA GLN A 172 7.70 -1.03 -32.87
C GLN A 172 7.60 -1.87 -31.59
N GLN A 173 7.32 -3.17 -31.70
CA GLN A 173 7.30 -4.08 -30.55
C GLN A 173 8.64 -4.13 -29.81
N LEU A 174 9.76 -4.10 -30.54
CA LEU A 174 11.10 -4.09 -29.93
C LEU A 174 11.41 -2.77 -29.21
N VAL A 175 10.89 -1.64 -29.71
CA VAL A 175 10.99 -0.33 -29.05
C VAL A 175 10.10 -0.29 -27.81
N ASP A 176 8.85 -0.74 -27.91
CA ASP A 176 7.87 -0.76 -26.81
C ASP A 176 8.31 -1.71 -25.67
N ALA A 177 8.98 -2.82 -26.01
CA ALA A 177 9.61 -3.72 -25.05
C ALA A 177 10.88 -3.12 -24.41
N GLY A 178 11.35 -1.96 -24.88
CA GLY A 178 12.56 -1.32 -24.38
C GLY A 178 13.86 -2.02 -24.80
N LEU A 179 13.82 -2.91 -25.81
CA LEU A 179 15.01 -3.60 -26.35
C LEU A 179 15.75 -2.74 -27.39
N ALA A 180 15.02 -1.85 -28.07
CA ALA A 180 15.54 -0.95 -29.09
C ALA A 180 15.25 0.52 -28.77
N ALA A 181 16.01 1.41 -29.39
CA ALA A 181 15.74 2.85 -29.44
C ALA A 181 15.81 3.31 -30.91
N ARG A 182 14.93 4.24 -31.31
CA ARG A 182 15.00 4.88 -32.63
C ARG A 182 16.01 6.01 -32.61
N ARG A 183 16.79 6.13 -33.68
CA ARG A 183 17.64 7.30 -33.98
C ARG A 183 16.84 8.35 -34.74
N ASP A 184 17.38 9.57 -34.82
CA ASP A 184 16.77 10.69 -35.53
C ASP A 184 16.56 10.41 -37.03
N ASN A 185 17.41 9.57 -37.63
CA ASN A 185 17.30 9.12 -39.01
C ASN A 185 16.32 7.96 -39.23
N GLY A 186 15.61 7.51 -38.18
CA GLY A 186 14.64 6.41 -38.23
C GLY A 186 15.20 5.02 -37.95
N ASP A 187 16.53 4.84 -37.95
CA ASP A 187 17.18 3.55 -37.74
C ASP A 187 17.00 3.05 -36.29
N LEU A 188 16.85 1.74 -36.15
CA LEU A 188 16.82 1.10 -34.83
C LEU A 188 18.24 0.86 -34.31
N ARG A 189 18.40 1.07 -33.01
CA ARG A 189 19.63 0.78 -32.27
C ARG A 189 19.31 -0.09 -31.07
N GLU A 190 20.11 -1.11 -30.83
CA GLU A 190 19.98 -1.95 -29.64
C GLU A 190 20.25 -1.11 -28.38
N ARG A 191 19.36 -1.21 -27.39
CA ARG A 191 19.48 -0.44 -26.15
C ARG A 191 20.69 -0.90 -25.34
N PHE A 192 20.75 -2.20 -25.06
CA PHE A 192 21.81 -2.83 -24.29
C PHE A 192 22.94 -3.29 -25.21
N ARG A 193 24.17 -2.88 -24.91
CA ARG A 193 25.36 -3.22 -25.71
C ARG A 193 26.57 -3.39 -24.81
N ALA A 194 27.33 -4.46 -25.02
CA ALA A 194 28.51 -4.83 -24.25
C ALA A 194 28.27 -4.92 -22.73
N ARG A 195 27.14 -5.53 -22.33
CA ARG A 195 26.70 -5.56 -20.91
C ARG A 195 26.40 -6.97 -20.44
N ILE A 196 26.74 -7.25 -19.17
CA ILE A 196 26.13 -8.36 -18.43
C ILE A 196 24.66 -8.02 -18.21
N MET A 197 23.78 -8.95 -18.54
CA MET A 197 22.34 -8.77 -18.53
C MET A 197 21.72 -9.49 -17.33
N PHE A 198 20.90 -8.76 -16.59
CA PHE A 198 20.13 -9.20 -15.45
C PHE A 198 18.64 -9.12 -15.82
N PRO A 199 18.02 -10.23 -16.26
CA PRO A 199 16.59 -10.22 -16.56
C PRO A 199 15.79 -9.97 -15.29
N ILE A 200 14.77 -9.16 -15.40
CA ILE A 200 13.88 -8.79 -14.30
C ILE A 200 12.60 -9.56 -14.50
N ARG A 201 12.15 -10.25 -13.46
CA ARG A 201 11.00 -11.14 -13.53
C ARG A 201 9.85 -10.64 -12.67
N ASP A 202 8.65 -10.74 -13.22
CA ASP A 202 7.43 -10.52 -12.45
C ASP A 202 7.13 -11.69 -11.51
N ARG A 203 6.00 -11.61 -10.81
CA ARG A 203 5.53 -12.63 -9.87
C ARG A 203 5.34 -14.00 -10.51
N ARG A 204 5.06 -14.06 -11.82
CA ARG A 204 4.85 -15.29 -12.61
C ARG A 204 6.16 -15.82 -13.21
N GLY A 205 7.27 -15.10 -13.04
CA GLY A 205 8.57 -15.45 -13.61
C GLY A 205 8.78 -14.98 -15.04
N ARG A 206 7.85 -14.21 -15.61
CA ARG A 206 7.97 -13.65 -16.97
C ARG A 206 8.97 -12.50 -16.95
N VAL A 207 9.80 -12.40 -17.98
CA VAL A 207 10.73 -11.28 -18.11
C VAL A 207 9.97 -10.01 -18.47
N THR A 208 10.07 -8.97 -17.63
CA THR A 208 9.45 -7.65 -17.84
C THR A 208 10.43 -6.62 -18.37
N GLY A 209 11.72 -6.82 -18.11
CA GLY A 209 12.78 -5.93 -18.59
C GLY A 209 14.16 -6.45 -18.22
N PHE A 210 15.17 -5.58 -18.35
CA PHE A 210 16.54 -5.90 -18.02
C PHE A 210 17.25 -4.79 -17.24
N GLY A 211 18.13 -5.19 -16.33
CA GLY A 211 19.29 -4.44 -15.90
C GLY A 211 20.51 -4.84 -16.72
N GLY A 212 21.40 -3.90 -17.04
CA GLY A 212 22.59 -4.14 -17.85
C GLY A 212 23.82 -3.47 -17.26
N ARG A 213 24.83 -4.26 -16.91
CA ARG A 213 26.10 -3.77 -16.34
C ARG A 213 27.21 -3.75 -17.39
N LEU A 214 27.82 -2.59 -17.60
CA LEU A 214 28.97 -2.44 -18.49
C LEU A 214 30.21 -3.07 -17.81
N ILE A 215 31.00 -3.84 -18.58
CA ILE A 215 32.26 -4.43 -18.11
C ILE A 215 33.49 -3.63 -18.57
N ASP A 216 33.32 -2.82 -19.61
CA ASP A 216 34.34 -1.91 -20.16
C ASP A 216 34.19 -0.50 -19.55
N ASP A 217 35.18 0.35 -19.78
CA ASP A 217 35.10 1.77 -19.44
C ASP A 217 34.00 2.47 -20.25
N GLY A 218 33.15 3.22 -19.56
CA GLY A 218 32.07 3.98 -20.16
C GLY A 218 30.90 4.20 -19.20
N GLU A 219 30.01 5.11 -19.58
CA GLU A 219 28.84 5.50 -18.79
C GLU A 219 27.53 5.26 -19.56
N PRO A 220 26.42 4.94 -18.87
CA PRO A 220 26.34 4.65 -17.43
C PRO A 220 26.84 3.23 -17.09
N LYS A 221 27.48 3.03 -15.94
CA LYS A 221 27.92 1.69 -15.47
C LYS A 221 26.77 0.68 -15.42
N TYR A 222 25.60 1.09 -14.95
CA TYR A 222 24.35 0.30 -14.99
C TYR A 222 23.31 1.01 -15.85
N LEU A 223 22.58 0.23 -16.65
CA LEU A 223 21.47 0.71 -17.47
C LEU A 223 20.25 -0.16 -17.23
N ASN A 224 19.10 0.45 -16.96
CA ASN A 224 17.83 -0.27 -16.82
C ASN A 224 16.96 -0.06 -18.07
N SER A 225 16.04 -1.01 -18.29
CA SER A 225 14.93 -0.83 -19.22
C SER A 225 14.19 0.49 -18.94
N PRO A 226 13.66 1.16 -19.98
CA PRO A 226 12.76 2.30 -19.78
C PRO A 226 11.42 1.81 -19.22
N GLU A 227 10.60 2.73 -18.68
CA GLU A 227 9.20 2.42 -18.36
C GLU A 227 8.49 1.85 -19.60
N SER A 228 7.64 0.84 -19.41
CA SER A 228 6.82 0.25 -20.45
C SER A 228 5.48 -0.21 -19.88
N THR A 229 4.61 -0.76 -20.74
CA THR A 229 3.34 -1.36 -20.30
C THR A 229 3.52 -2.61 -19.45
N VAL A 230 4.68 -3.25 -19.51
CA VAL A 230 5.00 -4.49 -18.76
C VAL A 230 6.10 -4.27 -17.71
N PHE A 231 6.70 -3.09 -17.64
CA PHE A 231 7.79 -2.77 -16.72
C PHE A 231 7.59 -1.41 -16.05
N HIS A 232 7.41 -1.45 -14.73
CA HIS A 232 7.23 -0.26 -13.89
C HIS A 232 8.30 -0.22 -12.81
N LYS A 233 9.27 0.71 -12.91
CA LYS A 233 10.41 0.74 -11.98
C LYS A 233 9.97 0.91 -10.54
N GLY A 234 8.99 1.77 -10.28
CA GLY A 234 8.50 2.07 -8.93
C GLY A 234 7.77 0.92 -8.22
N GLN A 235 7.53 -0.20 -8.91
CA GLN A 235 6.85 -1.38 -8.35
C GLN A 235 7.66 -2.67 -8.56
N THR A 236 8.80 -2.58 -9.26
CA THR A 236 9.62 -3.74 -9.56
C THR A 236 10.63 -3.96 -8.46
N ILE A 237 10.71 -5.21 -7.98
CA ILE A 237 11.68 -5.67 -7.01
C ILE A 237 12.50 -6.80 -7.64
N TYR A 238 13.78 -6.55 -7.94
CA TYR A 238 14.67 -7.58 -8.46
C TYR A 238 14.94 -8.65 -7.41
N GLY A 239 15.03 -9.92 -7.81
CA GLY A 239 15.28 -11.05 -6.92
C GLY A 239 14.04 -11.59 -6.23
N LEU A 240 12.89 -10.91 -6.31
CA LEU A 240 11.69 -11.32 -5.56
C LEU A 240 11.10 -12.64 -6.08
N PHE A 241 11.10 -12.85 -7.39
CA PHE A 241 10.66 -14.12 -7.98
C PHE A 241 11.55 -15.28 -7.52
N GLU A 242 12.86 -15.05 -7.52
CA GLU A 242 13.88 -16.01 -7.13
C GLU A 242 13.78 -16.35 -5.64
N ALA A 243 13.60 -15.35 -4.79
CA ALA A 243 13.39 -15.53 -3.35
C ALA A 243 12.15 -16.39 -3.06
N ARG A 244 11.02 -16.11 -3.72
CA ARG A 244 9.77 -16.89 -3.59
C ARG A 244 9.91 -18.32 -4.10
N ARG A 245 10.71 -18.52 -5.14
CA ARG A 245 10.95 -19.86 -5.70
C ARG A 245 11.87 -20.68 -4.79
N ALA A 246 12.83 -20.05 -4.14
CA ALA A 246 13.77 -20.71 -3.25
C ALA A 246 13.18 -21.10 -1.89
N GLN A 247 12.14 -20.40 -1.42
CA GLN A 247 11.53 -20.63 -0.10
C GLN A 247 10.01 -20.73 -0.17
N THR A 248 9.46 -21.82 0.38
CA THR A 248 7.99 -22.07 0.42
C THR A 248 7.25 -21.02 1.25
N ARG A 249 7.89 -20.47 2.27
CA ARG A 249 7.38 -19.38 3.10
C ARG A 249 8.50 -18.38 3.34
N LEU A 250 8.26 -17.15 2.93
CA LEU A 250 9.11 -16.00 3.27
C LEU A 250 8.56 -15.36 4.53
N ASP A 251 9.38 -15.21 5.55
CA ASP A 251 9.09 -14.50 6.79
C ASP A 251 9.80 -13.14 6.85
N HIS A 252 10.93 -13.03 6.15
CA HIS A 252 11.81 -11.88 6.13
C HIS A 252 12.42 -11.65 4.74
N LEU A 253 12.63 -10.39 4.37
CA LEU A 253 13.40 -10.00 3.18
C LEU A 253 14.45 -8.94 3.53
N VAL A 254 15.59 -9.02 2.86
CA VAL A 254 16.65 -8.01 2.92
C VAL A 254 16.68 -7.24 1.62
N VAL A 255 16.46 -5.92 1.69
CA VAL A 255 16.53 -5.01 0.56
C VAL A 255 17.95 -4.46 0.46
N VAL A 256 18.66 -4.77 -0.62
CA VAL A 256 20.00 -4.28 -0.96
C VAL A 256 19.94 -3.32 -2.15
N GLU A 257 21.04 -2.64 -2.47
CA GLU A 257 21.06 -1.59 -3.50
C GLU A 257 21.11 -2.12 -4.94
N GLY A 258 21.86 -3.20 -5.20
CA GLY A 258 22.19 -3.63 -6.54
C GLY A 258 21.82 -5.07 -6.91
N TYR A 259 21.76 -5.33 -8.23
CA TYR A 259 21.59 -6.70 -8.77
C TYR A 259 22.69 -7.64 -8.32
N MET A 260 23.93 -7.13 -8.31
CA MET A 260 25.11 -7.92 -7.95
C MET A 260 25.04 -8.39 -6.50
N ASP A 261 24.52 -7.56 -5.59
CA ASP A 261 24.38 -7.89 -4.18
C ASP A 261 23.39 -9.03 -3.98
N VAL A 262 22.23 -8.96 -4.65
CA VAL A 262 21.23 -10.03 -4.65
C VAL A 262 21.83 -11.34 -5.15
N VAL A 263 22.52 -11.29 -6.29
CA VAL A 263 23.14 -12.48 -6.90
C VAL A 263 24.29 -13.02 -6.03
N ALA A 264 25.10 -12.14 -5.44
CA ALA A 264 26.22 -12.48 -4.57
C ALA A 264 25.78 -13.11 -3.24
N LEU A 265 24.65 -12.66 -2.69
CA LEU A 265 24.04 -13.27 -1.51
C LEU A 265 23.42 -14.62 -1.85
N ALA A 266 22.72 -14.72 -2.98
CA ALA A 266 22.09 -15.97 -3.41
C ALA A 266 23.10 -17.11 -3.66
N ARG A 267 24.24 -16.82 -4.30
CA ARG A 267 25.31 -17.85 -4.45
C ARG A 267 25.86 -18.36 -3.11
N SER A 268 25.76 -17.54 -2.06
CA SER A 268 26.27 -17.86 -0.73
C SER A 268 25.24 -18.65 0.09
N GLY A 269 24.09 -18.98 -0.52
CA GLY A 269 22.96 -19.66 0.11
C GLY A 269 21.91 -18.71 0.70
N TYR A 270 22.10 -17.39 0.60
CA TYR A 270 21.14 -16.42 1.13
C TYR A 270 20.13 -15.98 0.06
N HIS A 271 18.97 -16.63 0.04
CA HIS A 271 17.95 -16.42 -0.99
C HIS A 271 16.88 -15.37 -0.63
N ARG A 272 17.01 -14.67 0.49
CA ARG A 272 16.03 -13.65 0.95
C ARG A 272 16.42 -12.21 0.56
N ALA A 273 17.38 -12.04 -0.35
CA ALA A 273 17.84 -10.73 -0.80
C ALA A 273 17.05 -10.25 -2.03
N VAL A 274 16.70 -8.96 -2.04
CA VAL A 274 16.00 -8.29 -3.14
C VAL A 274 16.55 -6.88 -3.35
N ALA A 275 16.34 -6.26 -4.52
CA ALA A 275 16.85 -4.91 -4.79
C ALA A 275 15.84 -3.98 -5.50
N CYS A 276 15.89 -2.69 -5.14
CA CYS A 276 15.18 -1.62 -5.83
C CYS A 276 16.11 -0.98 -6.87
N MET A 277 15.73 -1.05 -8.13
CA MET A 277 16.70 -0.97 -9.21
C MET A 277 16.96 0.46 -9.72
N GLY A 278 18.02 1.09 -9.23
CA GLY A 278 18.47 2.40 -9.72
C GLY A 278 17.49 3.55 -9.42
N THR A 279 16.57 3.33 -8.50
CA THR A 279 15.61 4.30 -7.97
C THR A 279 15.62 4.25 -6.45
N ALA A 280 15.30 5.35 -5.80
CA ALA A 280 15.12 5.34 -4.35
C ALA A 280 13.94 4.44 -3.96
N LEU A 281 14.06 3.75 -2.82
CA LEU A 281 13.00 2.92 -2.26
C LEU A 281 11.78 3.78 -1.88
N GLY A 282 10.78 3.86 -2.78
CA GLY A 282 9.50 4.54 -2.54
C GLY A 282 8.40 3.69 -1.89
N ARG A 283 7.28 4.32 -1.52
CA ARG A 283 6.12 3.67 -0.87
C ARG A 283 5.56 2.46 -1.63
N SER A 284 5.44 2.56 -2.95
CA SER A 284 4.92 1.48 -3.79
C SER A 284 5.79 0.22 -3.74
N HIS A 285 7.10 0.35 -3.52
CA HIS A 285 7.98 -0.80 -3.27
C HIS A 285 7.68 -1.44 -1.92
N PHE A 286 7.52 -0.63 -0.86
CA PHE A 286 7.11 -1.15 0.45
C PHE A 286 5.78 -1.88 0.37
N ASP A 287 4.80 -1.38 -0.39
CA ASP A 287 3.53 -2.09 -0.57
C ASP A 287 3.73 -3.45 -1.24
N VAL A 288 4.58 -3.55 -2.27
CA VAL A 288 4.92 -4.83 -2.90
C VAL A 288 5.59 -5.79 -1.92
N LEU A 289 6.55 -5.29 -1.14
CA LEU A 289 7.34 -6.06 -0.18
C LEU A 289 6.52 -6.53 1.02
N PHE A 290 5.72 -5.66 1.62
CA PHE A 290 4.86 -5.99 2.77
C PHE A 290 3.69 -6.91 2.41
N ARG A 291 3.33 -7.00 1.13
CA ARG A 291 2.44 -8.07 0.65
C ARG A 291 3.13 -9.45 0.64
N GLN A 292 4.45 -9.54 0.82
CA GLN A 292 5.18 -10.81 0.88
C GLN A 292 5.54 -11.21 2.31
N VAL A 293 6.00 -10.24 3.11
CA VAL A 293 6.56 -10.48 4.45
C VAL A 293 6.16 -9.37 5.42
N GLY A 294 6.05 -9.69 6.71
CA GLY A 294 5.83 -8.69 7.76
C GLY A 294 7.09 -7.94 8.17
N HIS A 295 8.27 -8.50 7.91
CA HIS A 295 9.55 -7.98 8.37
C HIS A 295 10.53 -7.72 7.21
N LEU A 296 11.06 -6.51 7.15
CA LEU A 296 12.07 -6.08 6.17
C LEU A 296 13.35 -5.61 6.87
N THR A 297 14.51 -5.95 6.32
CA THR A 297 15.78 -5.29 6.65
C THR A 297 16.28 -4.53 5.44
N LEU A 298 16.51 -3.23 5.59
CA LEU A 298 17.08 -2.37 4.57
C LEU A 298 18.59 -2.29 4.79
N CYS A 299 19.35 -2.83 3.85
CA CYS A 299 20.81 -2.88 3.90
C CYS A 299 21.38 -1.77 3.03
N PHE A 300 22.24 -0.94 3.63
CA PHE A 300 22.90 0.18 2.96
C PHE A 300 24.42 0.03 3.05
N ASP A 301 25.09 0.48 1.99
CA ASP A 301 26.55 0.53 1.95
C ASP A 301 27.08 1.46 3.06
N GLY A 302 28.28 1.17 3.58
CA GLY A 302 28.87 1.89 4.71
C GLY A 302 29.35 3.33 4.41
N ASP A 303 28.99 3.89 3.26
CA ASP A 303 29.48 5.18 2.78
C ASP A 303 28.47 6.33 2.97
N ALA A 304 28.85 7.54 2.56
CA ALA A 304 27.98 8.71 2.66
C ALA A 304 26.74 8.64 1.74
N ALA A 305 26.80 7.89 0.63
CA ALA A 305 25.67 7.70 -0.27
C ALA A 305 24.64 6.75 0.35
N GLY A 306 25.10 5.64 0.95
CA GLY A 306 24.28 4.68 1.69
C GLY A 306 23.55 5.35 2.86
N ARG A 307 24.22 6.22 3.63
CA ARG A 307 23.56 7.02 4.69
C ARG A 307 22.44 7.92 4.17
N ARG A 308 22.67 8.62 3.05
CA ARG A 308 21.61 9.43 2.41
C ARG A 308 20.46 8.58 1.88
N ALA A 309 20.75 7.38 1.39
CA ALA A 309 19.74 6.42 0.96
C ALA A 309 18.91 5.92 2.14
N ALA A 310 19.54 5.64 3.28
CA ALA A 310 18.88 5.25 4.52
C ALA A 310 17.93 6.33 5.04
N SER A 311 18.37 7.59 5.09
CA SER A 311 17.52 8.73 5.51
C SER A 311 16.27 8.86 4.61
N ARG A 312 16.43 8.74 3.28
CA ARG A 312 15.27 8.70 2.37
C ARG A 312 14.37 7.49 2.59
N ALA A 313 14.95 6.30 2.77
CA ALA A 313 14.18 5.07 2.98
C ALA A 313 13.37 5.13 4.29
N LEU A 314 13.93 5.73 5.33
CA LEU A 314 13.25 5.98 6.61
C LEU A 314 12.00 6.85 6.42
N GLU A 315 12.11 7.95 5.68
CA GLU A 315 10.96 8.82 5.35
C GLU A 315 9.87 8.10 4.55
N GLN A 316 10.25 7.14 3.72
CA GLN A 316 9.31 6.32 2.95
C GLN A 316 8.73 5.16 3.78
N ALA A 317 9.44 4.68 4.80
CA ALA A 317 9.02 3.59 5.69
C ALA A 317 8.00 4.06 6.74
N LEU A 318 8.21 5.22 7.38
CA LEU A 318 7.34 5.73 8.46
C LEU A 318 5.84 5.70 8.12
N PRO A 319 5.38 6.14 6.93
CA PRO A 319 3.95 6.17 6.58
C PRO A 319 3.34 4.79 6.35
N VAL A 320 4.16 3.77 6.10
CA VAL A 320 3.71 2.40 5.80
C VAL A 320 3.85 1.45 6.99
N MET A 321 4.40 1.92 8.11
CA MET A 321 4.45 1.21 9.40
C MET A 321 3.05 1.17 10.01
N GLN A 322 2.40 0.02 9.91
CA GLN A 322 1.07 -0.25 10.47
C GLN A 322 0.94 -1.72 10.86
N GLY A 323 0.10 -2.00 11.86
CA GLY A 323 -0.12 -3.36 12.34
C GLY A 323 1.19 -4.01 12.83
N MET A 324 1.47 -5.23 12.36
CA MET A 324 2.66 -5.99 12.75
C MET A 324 3.85 -5.82 11.78
N ARG A 325 3.86 -4.75 10.96
CA ARG A 325 4.97 -4.49 10.03
C ARG A 325 6.22 -4.06 10.79
N GLU A 326 7.35 -4.63 10.42
CA GLU A 326 8.66 -4.32 10.98
C GLU A 326 9.65 -3.94 9.88
N VAL A 327 10.39 -2.85 10.11
CA VAL A 327 11.52 -2.43 9.27
C VAL A 327 12.74 -2.25 10.15
N ARG A 328 13.86 -2.86 9.74
CA ARG A 328 15.17 -2.69 10.35
C ARG A 328 16.15 -2.10 9.34
N PHE A 329 17.19 -1.44 9.84
CA PHE A 329 18.24 -0.80 9.05
C PHE A 329 19.57 -1.47 9.38
N LEU A 330 20.21 -2.03 8.36
CA LEU A 330 21.56 -2.54 8.46
C LEU A 330 22.51 -1.59 7.72
N PHE A 331 23.50 -1.07 8.44
CA PHE A 331 24.59 -0.28 7.88
C PHE A 331 25.84 -1.15 7.83
N LEU A 332 26.39 -1.35 6.63
CA LEU A 332 27.62 -2.11 6.48
C LEU A 332 28.85 -1.32 6.97
N PRO A 333 29.97 -1.99 7.27
CA PRO A 333 31.23 -1.33 7.53
C PRO A 333 31.65 -0.40 6.38
N GLU A 334 32.41 0.64 6.69
CA GLU A 334 32.85 1.62 5.70
C GLU A 334 33.62 0.95 4.55
N GLY A 335 33.20 1.21 3.32
CA GLY A 335 33.81 0.66 2.10
C GLY A 335 33.35 -0.74 1.71
N ASP A 336 32.45 -1.38 2.46
CA ASP A 336 31.86 -2.66 2.11
C ASP A 336 30.47 -2.54 1.45
N ASP A 337 30.23 -3.44 0.50
CA ASP A 337 28.92 -3.78 -0.06
C ASP A 337 28.58 -5.25 0.32
N PRO A 338 27.32 -5.71 0.14
CA PRO A 338 26.97 -7.09 0.45
C PRO A 338 27.82 -8.14 -0.29
N ASP A 339 28.24 -7.86 -1.54
CA ASP A 339 29.11 -8.74 -2.34
C ASP A 339 30.52 -8.86 -1.73
N SER A 340 31.15 -7.77 -1.30
CA SER A 340 32.49 -7.76 -0.70
C SER A 340 32.47 -8.43 0.67
N LEU A 341 31.47 -8.13 1.49
CA LEU A 341 31.37 -8.64 2.85
C LEU A 341 31.12 -10.15 2.87
N VAL A 342 30.16 -10.65 2.09
CA VAL A 342 29.87 -12.09 2.05
C VAL A 342 31.03 -12.90 1.46
N ARG A 343 31.80 -12.34 0.52
CA ARG A 343 33.01 -13.00 0.00
C ARG A 343 34.12 -13.09 1.05
N ARG A 344 34.29 -12.03 1.84
CA ARG A 344 35.36 -11.96 2.83
C ARG A 344 35.05 -12.81 4.06
N GLU A 345 33.82 -12.77 4.55
CA GLU A 345 33.46 -13.31 5.88
C GLU A 345 32.46 -14.48 5.84
N GLY A 346 31.83 -14.72 4.70
CA GLY A 346 30.90 -15.84 4.50
C GLY A 346 29.49 -15.60 5.07
N LEU A 347 28.61 -16.59 4.84
CA LEU A 347 27.19 -16.50 5.18
C LEU A 347 26.95 -16.36 6.68
N ALA A 348 27.68 -17.09 7.51
CA ALA A 348 27.47 -17.05 8.96
C ALA A 348 27.79 -15.66 9.56
N ALA A 349 28.76 -14.94 8.98
CA ALA A 349 29.04 -13.57 9.40
C ALA A 349 27.95 -12.59 8.93
N TRP A 350 27.47 -12.77 7.69
CA TRP A 350 26.32 -12.03 7.17
C TRP A 350 25.06 -12.19 8.06
N GLU A 351 24.74 -13.40 8.49
CA GLU A 351 23.60 -13.66 9.37
C GLU A 351 23.74 -13.01 10.75
N ARG A 352 24.93 -13.11 11.37
CA ARG A 352 25.22 -12.38 12.62
C ARG A 352 25.15 -10.87 12.46
N LEU A 353 25.51 -10.35 11.29
CA LEU A 353 25.42 -8.92 11.00
C LEU A 353 23.95 -8.48 10.87
N LEU A 354 23.09 -9.29 10.26
CA LEU A 354 21.65 -9.04 10.19
C LEU A 354 20.99 -8.98 11.58
N GLU A 355 21.47 -9.76 12.55
CA GLU A 355 21.00 -9.69 13.94
C GLU A 355 21.28 -8.33 14.60
N GLN A 356 22.27 -7.59 14.10
CA GLN A 356 22.63 -6.25 14.58
C GLN A 356 21.86 -5.13 13.86
N ALA A 357 20.96 -5.48 12.92
CA ALA A 357 20.17 -4.49 12.21
C ALA A 357 19.31 -3.67 13.19
N LEU A 358 19.41 -2.35 13.10
CA LEU A 358 18.75 -1.42 14.00
C LEU A 358 17.25 -1.40 13.72
N PRO A 359 16.38 -1.50 14.74
CA PRO A 359 14.96 -1.18 14.58
C PRO A 359 14.76 0.24 14.02
N LEU A 360 13.64 0.47 13.32
CA LEU A 360 13.34 1.77 12.73
C LEU A 360 13.46 2.94 13.72
N SER A 361 13.05 2.75 14.98
CA SER A 361 13.14 3.77 16.04
C SER A 361 14.58 4.17 16.33
N GLU A 362 15.50 3.21 16.42
CA GLU A 362 16.94 3.46 16.64
C GLU A 362 17.58 4.06 15.40
N ALA A 363 17.21 3.58 14.22
CA ALA A 363 17.69 4.12 12.96
C ALA A 363 17.27 5.59 12.78
N LEU A 364 16.04 5.95 13.15
CA LEU A 364 15.54 7.33 13.15
C LEU A 364 16.43 8.24 14.00
N VAL A 365 16.66 7.86 15.26
CA VAL A 365 17.49 8.65 16.18
C VAL A 365 18.93 8.76 15.67
N ARG A 366 19.54 7.64 15.24
CA ARG A 366 20.90 7.62 14.74
C ARG A 366 21.09 8.56 13.56
N LEU A 367 20.26 8.43 12.52
CA LEU A 367 20.36 9.24 11.30
C LEU A 367 20.13 10.72 11.59
N LEU A 368 19.14 11.04 12.44
CA LEU A 368 18.87 12.42 12.84
C LEU A 368 19.99 13.05 13.64
N ARG A 369 20.65 12.29 14.53
CA ARG A 369 21.79 12.79 15.33
C ARG A 369 23.00 13.07 14.43
N GLU A 370 23.22 12.22 13.43
CA GLU A 370 24.27 12.44 12.42
C GLU A 370 23.99 13.71 11.58
N GLU A 371 22.70 14.00 11.26
CA GLU A 371 22.29 15.22 10.55
C GLU A 371 22.29 16.47 11.47
N HIS A 372 21.92 16.30 12.74
CA HIS A 372 21.72 17.36 13.74
C HIS A 372 22.32 16.93 15.09
N PRO A 373 23.62 17.19 15.32
CA PRO A 373 24.30 16.82 16.56
C PRO A 373 23.63 17.47 17.79
N THR A 374 23.50 16.73 18.89
CA THR A 374 22.68 17.08 20.06
C THR A 374 23.48 17.63 21.25
N GLU A 375 24.74 18.04 21.03
CA GLU A 375 25.63 18.57 22.07
C GLU A 375 25.29 20.00 22.47
N THR A 376 24.63 20.77 21.59
CA THR A 376 24.21 22.15 21.86
C THR A 376 22.69 22.28 21.95
N ALA A 377 22.21 23.37 22.56
CA ALA A 377 20.78 23.65 22.66
C ALA A 377 20.14 23.83 21.27
N GLU A 378 20.82 24.51 20.35
CA GLU A 378 20.41 24.69 18.96
C GLU A 378 20.36 23.35 18.23
N GLY A 379 21.36 22.49 18.43
CA GLY A 379 21.43 21.15 17.85
C GLY A 379 20.29 20.25 18.30
N ARG A 380 20.03 20.20 19.62
CA ARG A 380 18.86 19.49 20.20
C ARG A 380 17.53 20.00 19.65
N THR A 381 17.43 21.32 19.49
CA THR A 381 16.24 21.96 18.91
C THR A 381 16.04 21.52 17.46
N HIS A 382 17.08 21.60 16.62
CA HIS A 382 17.01 21.14 15.23
C HIS A 382 16.68 19.65 15.12
N PHE A 383 17.32 18.81 15.94
CA PHE A 383 17.03 17.37 16.02
C PHE A 383 15.56 17.11 16.34
N ALA A 384 15.02 17.75 17.39
CA ALA A 384 13.64 17.58 17.81
C ALA A 384 12.65 18.02 16.72
N HIS A 385 12.85 19.18 16.09
CA HIS A 385 12.02 19.65 14.99
C HIS A 385 12.03 18.68 13.79
N ALA A 386 13.22 18.21 13.41
CA ALA A 386 13.40 17.26 12.31
C ALA A 386 12.75 15.91 12.61
N ALA A 387 12.81 15.45 13.87
CA ALA A 387 12.18 14.23 14.34
C ALA A 387 10.65 14.32 14.30
N VAL A 388 10.08 15.37 14.88
CA VAL A 388 8.62 15.58 14.93
C VAL A 388 8.02 15.60 13.53
N ARG A 389 8.67 16.28 12.57
CA ARG A 389 8.24 16.31 11.17
C ARG A 389 8.18 14.93 10.53
N ARG A 390 9.18 14.08 10.77
CA ARG A 390 9.22 12.72 10.23
C ARG A 390 8.19 11.82 10.92
N ILE A 391 8.12 11.85 12.25
CA ILE A 391 7.15 11.09 13.05
C ILE A 391 5.71 11.44 12.68
N ALA A 392 5.40 12.70 12.36
CA ALA A 392 4.07 13.14 11.93
C ALA A 392 3.53 12.39 10.71
N THR A 393 4.41 11.81 9.88
CA THR A 393 4.03 11.03 8.70
C THR A 393 3.59 9.59 9.01
N ALA A 394 3.95 9.06 10.19
CA ALA A 394 3.57 7.73 10.62
C ALA A 394 2.06 7.67 10.92
N ARG A 395 1.41 6.60 10.45
CA ARG A 395 -0.06 6.48 10.52
C ARG A 395 -0.55 5.91 11.84
N ASP A 396 0.25 5.04 12.48
CA ASP A 396 -0.12 4.40 13.73
C ASP A 396 0.10 5.35 14.93
N PRO A 397 -0.96 5.70 15.70
CA PRO A 397 -0.83 6.58 16.87
C PRO A 397 0.07 6.01 17.97
N LEU A 398 -0.01 4.71 18.25
CA LEU A 398 0.80 4.07 19.29
C LEU A 398 2.27 4.08 18.87
N PHE A 399 2.54 3.81 17.59
CA PHE A 399 3.91 3.87 17.09
C PHE A 399 4.48 5.29 17.16
N ARG A 400 3.69 6.32 16.83
CA ARG A 400 4.10 7.73 16.98
C ARG A 400 4.46 8.07 18.42
N GLU A 401 3.65 7.61 19.37
CA GLU A 401 3.88 7.83 20.80
C GLU A 401 5.24 7.24 21.25
N LEU A 402 5.51 5.99 20.88
CA LEU A 402 6.77 5.31 21.20
C LEU A 402 7.99 5.96 20.51
N LEU A 403 7.83 6.45 19.27
CA LEU A 403 8.88 7.21 18.60
C LEU A 403 9.14 8.55 19.28
N CYS A 404 8.09 9.24 19.75
CA CYS A 404 8.22 10.47 20.52
C CYS A 404 8.96 10.26 21.83
N GLU A 405 8.66 9.19 22.56
CA GLU A 405 9.38 8.82 23.77
C GLU A 405 10.87 8.62 23.48
N ARG A 406 11.20 7.87 22.43
CA ARG A 406 12.59 7.63 22.04
C ARG A 406 13.35 8.91 21.64
N VAL A 407 12.68 9.84 20.98
CA VAL A 407 13.24 11.15 20.61
C VAL A 407 13.38 12.09 21.82
N ALA A 408 12.46 12.01 22.79
CA ALA A 408 12.53 12.77 24.03
C ALA A 408 13.77 12.41 24.85
N GLU A 409 14.04 11.09 24.99
CA GLU A 409 15.24 10.58 25.64
C GLU A 409 16.52 11.15 25.02
N GLU A 410 16.59 11.19 23.69
CA GLU A 410 17.77 11.66 22.98
C GLU A 410 17.94 13.17 23.00
N SER A 411 16.85 13.92 22.79
CA SER A 411 16.89 15.38 22.79
C SER A 411 17.01 15.99 24.19
N HIS A 412 16.78 15.17 25.23
CA HIS A 412 16.63 15.58 26.63
C HIS A 412 15.53 16.64 26.82
N LEU A 413 14.50 16.61 25.99
CA LEU A 413 13.32 17.46 26.11
C LEU A 413 12.18 16.69 26.79
N PRO A 414 11.30 17.36 27.55
CA PRO A 414 10.10 16.72 28.09
C PRO A 414 9.24 16.16 26.96
N ARG A 415 8.78 14.92 27.13
CA ARG A 415 7.98 14.21 26.13
C ARG A 415 6.70 14.99 25.76
N GLU A 416 6.07 15.61 26.75
CA GLU A 416 4.83 16.38 26.59
C GLU A 416 5.01 17.52 25.59
N ARG A 417 6.18 18.17 25.58
CA ARG A 417 6.50 19.25 24.63
C ARG A 417 6.59 18.75 23.19
N LEU A 418 7.16 17.57 22.99
CA LEU A 418 7.25 16.96 21.65
C LEU A 418 5.88 16.50 21.17
N GLU A 419 5.03 16.00 22.06
CA GLU A 419 3.66 15.60 21.75
C GLU A 419 2.78 16.80 21.35
N GLU A 420 2.84 17.91 22.09
CA GLU A 420 2.17 19.19 21.74
C GLU A 420 2.56 19.65 20.33
N GLN A 421 3.86 19.57 20.02
CA GLN A 421 4.37 19.95 18.73
C GLN A 421 3.96 18.98 17.62
N LEU A 422 3.94 17.68 17.89
CA LEU A 422 3.46 16.66 16.95
C LEU A 422 1.97 16.85 16.63
N GLN A 423 1.15 17.19 17.63
CA GLN A 423 -0.26 17.52 17.43
C GLN A 423 -0.42 18.74 16.52
N THR A 424 0.40 19.77 16.73
CA THR A 424 0.41 20.96 15.88
C THR A 424 0.83 20.65 14.44
N GLU A 425 1.87 19.83 14.25
CA GLU A 425 2.39 19.48 12.92
C GLU A 425 1.42 18.56 12.16
N THR A 426 0.76 17.62 12.85
CA THR A 426 -0.25 16.74 12.24
C THR A 426 -1.54 17.48 11.89
N ALA A 427 -1.97 18.43 12.73
CA ALA A 427 -3.06 19.34 12.40
C ALA A 427 -2.73 20.23 11.18
N SER A 428 -1.51 20.78 11.13
CA SER A 428 -1.02 21.62 10.03
C SER A 428 -0.81 20.84 8.72
N GLY A 429 -0.36 19.57 8.80
CA GLY A 429 -0.27 18.67 7.65
C GLY A 429 -1.64 18.31 7.07
N SER A 430 -2.66 18.13 7.92
CA SER A 430 -4.04 17.94 7.47
C SER A 430 -4.61 19.20 6.79
N ALA A 431 -4.23 20.39 7.29
CA ALA A 431 -4.58 21.67 6.70
C ALA A 431 -3.81 21.95 5.39
N SER A 432 -2.58 21.46 5.23
CA SER A 432 -1.77 21.62 4.00
C SER A 432 -2.29 20.78 2.83
N TYR A 433 -2.83 19.58 3.07
CA TYR A 433 -3.56 18.83 2.04
C TYR A 433 -4.90 19.49 1.67
N ALA A 434 -5.57 20.18 2.60
CA ALA A 434 -6.75 20.99 2.31
C ALA A 434 -6.39 22.32 1.59
N ALA A 435 -5.23 22.90 1.87
CA ALA A 435 -4.79 24.20 1.35
C ALA A 435 -4.04 24.12 0.00
N ALA A 436 -3.43 22.99 -0.36
CA ALA A 436 -2.88 22.78 -1.70
C ALA A 436 -3.99 22.67 -2.78
N GLY A 437 -5.24 22.40 -2.38
CA GLY A 437 -6.43 22.57 -3.21
C GLY A 437 -7.08 23.95 -3.15
N ALA A 438 -6.59 24.86 -2.31
CA ALA A 438 -7.28 26.11 -1.96
C ALA A 438 -6.38 27.37 -1.84
N ALA A 439 -5.14 27.34 -2.35
CA ALA A 439 -4.26 28.51 -2.40
C ALA A 439 -4.39 29.28 -3.73
N GLY A 440 -5.57 29.86 -3.93
CA GLY A 440 -5.79 31.05 -4.75
C GLY A 440 -6.48 32.11 -3.91
N ARG A 441 -5.72 33.15 -3.52
CA ARG A 441 -6.09 34.38 -2.77
C ARG A 441 -5.97 34.36 -1.22
N ALA A 442 -4.87 34.97 -0.75
CA ALA A 442 -4.75 36.13 0.16
C ALA A 442 -6.05 36.67 0.83
N THR A 443 -6.13 37.19 2.07
CA THR A 443 -5.14 37.81 3.00
C THR A 443 -5.79 38.14 4.37
N THR A 444 -4.94 38.23 5.42
CA THR A 444 -4.99 39.06 6.67
C THR A 444 -6.02 38.80 7.80
N GLY A 445 -5.49 38.60 9.04
CA GLY A 445 -6.18 38.28 10.32
C GLY A 445 -6.78 39.50 11.08
N PRO A 446 -6.75 39.60 12.44
CA PRO A 446 -6.17 38.72 13.48
C PRO A 446 -7.05 38.48 14.76
N ALA A 447 -6.48 37.71 15.70
CA ALA A 447 -6.58 37.78 17.17
C ALA A 447 -7.55 36.85 17.97
N SER A 448 -6.94 36.19 18.96
CA SER A 448 -7.40 35.18 19.94
C SER A 448 -7.71 35.82 21.32
N PRO A 449 -7.77 35.09 22.47
CA PRO A 449 -8.61 33.98 22.99
C PRO A 449 -9.16 34.41 24.41
N PRO A 450 -9.24 33.64 25.53
CA PRO A 450 -9.37 32.19 25.84
C PRO A 450 -10.40 31.85 26.98
N GLU A 451 -10.41 30.56 27.40
CA GLU A 451 -10.70 30.02 28.77
C GLU A 451 -12.17 30.01 29.27
N GLU A 452 -12.71 29.00 29.98
CA GLU A 452 -12.22 28.25 31.14
C GLU A 452 -12.89 26.83 31.28
N THR A 453 -12.10 25.83 31.69
CA THR A 453 -12.48 24.61 32.47
C THR A 453 -12.81 24.98 33.93
N PRO A 454 -13.37 24.16 34.87
CA PRO A 454 -13.33 22.68 35.03
C PRO A 454 -14.66 22.02 35.52
N SER A 455 -14.87 20.69 35.44
CA SER A 455 -14.80 19.62 36.51
C SER A 455 -15.41 19.99 37.90
N PRO A 456 -15.76 19.08 38.86
CA PRO A 456 -15.73 17.59 38.96
C PRO A 456 -16.94 16.95 39.73
N TYR A 457 -16.84 15.64 40.06
CA TYR A 457 -17.61 14.80 41.02
C TYR A 457 -18.97 14.27 40.54
N GLY A 458 -19.38 13.01 40.74
CA GLY A 458 -18.95 11.90 41.61
C GLY A 458 -20.16 10.94 41.84
N PRO A 459 -20.00 9.75 42.45
CA PRO A 459 -20.57 8.45 42.02
C PRO A 459 -21.71 7.94 42.97
N PRO A 460 -22.00 6.63 43.20
CA PRO A 460 -21.81 5.33 42.49
C PRO A 460 -23.14 4.50 42.41
N VAL A 461 -23.14 3.25 41.90
CA VAL A 461 -23.61 1.99 42.57
C VAL A 461 -23.27 0.75 41.68
N SER A 462 -22.93 -0.37 42.33
CA SER A 462 -22.16 -1.53 41.87
C SER A 462 -22.96 -2.82 41.61
N ARG A 463 -22.55 -3.59 40.57
CA ARG A 463 -22.16 -5.06 40.49
C ARG A 463 -23.21 -6.17 40.85
N PRO A 464 -23.09 -7.44 40.36
CA PRO A 464 -21.87 -8.25 40.12
C PRO A 464 -21.82 -9.01 38.76
N ARG A 465 -20.69 -9.17 38.06
CA ARG A 465 -19.40 -9.88 38.28
C ARG A 465 -19.47 -11.41 38.04
N GLY A 466 -18.88 -11.83 36.90
CA GLY A 466 -18.49 -13.19 36.55
C GLY A 466 -17.52 -13.16 35.35
N GLU A 467 -16.22 -13.11 35.68
CA GLU A 467 -15.00 -13.45 34.92
C GLU A 467 -14.72 -12.87 33.51
N SER A 468 -13.54 -12.25 33.40
CA SER A 468 -13.13 -11.22 32.44
C SER A 468 -12.26 -11.74 31.30
N ALA A 469 -12.69 -11.48 30.06
CA ALA A 469 -11.84 -11.32 28.88
C ALA A 469 -11.23 -9.89 28.86
N PRO A 470 -10.06 -9.65 28.22
CA PRO A 470 -9.45 -8.33 28.16
C PRO A 470 -10.30 -7.39 27.30
N SER A 471 -10.80 -6.31 27.91
CA SER A 471 -11.61 -5.29 27.24
C SER A 471 -10.76 -4.47 26.27
N SER A 472 -11.05 -4.58 24.97
CA SER A 472 -10.63 -3.66 23.93
C SER A 472 -11.07 -2.23 24.28
N GLY A 473 -10.16 -1.27 24.11
CA GLY A 473 -10.41 0.14 24.42
C GLY A 473 -11.57 0.71 23.59
N ARG A 474 -12.61 1.19 24.27
CA ARG A 474 -13.75 1.89 23.66
C ARG A 474 -13.26 3.15 22.93
N ARG A 475 -13.15 3.08 21.60
CA ARG A 475 -13.11 4.28 20.76
C ARG A 475 -14.54 4.81 20.66
N SER A 476 -14.75 6.07 21.01
CA SER A 476 -16.02 6.76 20.75
C SER A 476 -16.22 6.86 19.23
N THR A 477 -17.16 6.09 18.68
CA THR A 477 -17.51 6.13 17.26
C THR A 477 -18.29 7.41 16.97
N THR A 478 -17.88 8.19 15.97
CA THR A 478 -18.63 9.40 15.58
C THR A 478 -20.01 9.02 15.04
N LEU A 479 -21.02 9.90 15.17
CA LEU A 479 -22.36 9.67 14.61
C LEU A 479 -22.32 9.30 13.11
N TRP A 480 -21.44 9.94 12.35
CA TRP A 480 -21.20 9.61 10.94
C TRP A 480 -20.65 8.21 10.73
N ALA A 481 -19.63 7.80 11.49
CA ALA A 481 -19.07 6.45 11.38
C ALA A 481 -20.09 5.39 11.78
N ALA A 482 -20.90 5.68 12.80
CA ALA A 482 -21.98 4.82 13.27
C ALA A 482 -23.10 4.65 12.21
N LEU A 483 -23.50 5.73 11.55
CA LEU A 483 -24.48 5.71 10.46
C LEU A 483 -23.96 4.91 9.26
N LEU A 484 -22.77 5.25 8.75
CA LEU A 484 -22.18 4.60 7.58
C LEU A 484 -21.92 3.10 7.81
N ALA A 485 -21.46 2.73 9.01
CA ALA A 485 -21.26 1.33 9.38
C ALA A 485 -22.57 0.53 9.33
N ARG A 486 -23.69 1.09 9.84
CA ARG A 486 -24.99 0.41 9.82
C ARG A 486 -25.52 0.19 8.41
N ILE A 487 -25.37 1.20 7.54
CA ILE A 487 -25.74 1.07 6.13
C ILE A 487 -24.93 -0.04 5.44
N LEU A 488 -23.62 -0.09 5.68
CA LEU A 488 -22.74 -1.11 5.10
C LEU A 488 -22.99 -2.51 5.65
N GLN A 489 -23.33 -2.63 6.92
CA GLN A 489 -23.56 -3.91 7.60
C GLN A 489 -24.96 -4.49 7.34
N HIS A 490 -25.92 -3.62 7.01
CA HIS A 490 -27.31 -3.97 6.74
C HIS A 490 -27.84 -3.28 5.46
N PRO A 491 -27.22 -3.51 4.30
CA PRO A 491 -27.61 -2.87 3.06
C PRO A 491 -28.99 -3.33 2.56
N GLU A 492 -29.50 -4.46 3.03
CA GLU A 492 -30.82 -5.00 2.72
C GLU A 492 -32.00 -4.18 3.25
N LEU A 493 -31.74 -3.27 4.20
CA LEU A 493 -32.76 -2.40 4.79
C LEU A 493 -33.09 -1.23 3.86
N ASP A 494 -34.30 -0.70 3.98
CA ASP A 494 -34.70 0.49 3.25
C ASP A 494 -34.04 1.74 3.84
N TRP A 495 -33.02 2.26 3.16
CA TRP A 495 -32.28 3.47 3.56
C TRP A 495 -32.77 4.73 2.84
N ASP A 496 -33.78 4.63 1.99
CA ASP A 496 -34.27 5.74 1.19
C ASP A 496 -35.26 6.61 1.97
N THR A 497 -34.73 7.47 2.84
CA THR A 497 -35.54 8.36 3.69
C THR A 497 -35.30 9.83 3.38
N PRO A 498 -36.30 10.72 3.57
CA PRO A 498 -36.13 12.15 3.39
C PRO A 498 -34.95 12.73 4.19
N ALA A 499 -34.78 12.30 5.45
CA ALA A 499 -33.70 12.76 6.31
C ALA A 499 -32.31 12.39 5.76
N LEU A 500 -32.15 11.17 5.25
CA LEU A 500 -30.89 10.72 4.66
C LEU A 500 -30.60 11.41 3.31
N ARG A 501 -31.63 11.69 2.50
CA ARG A 501 -31.48 12.47 1.25
C ARG A 501 -31.03 13.90 1.52
N GLU A 502 -31.66 14.58 2.47
CA GLU A 502 -31.26 15.94 2.89
C GLU A 502 -29.83 15.95 3.45
N LEU A 503 -29.50 14.97 4.31
CA LEU A 503 -28.16 14.85 4.87
C LEU A 503 -27.08 14.51 3.82
N ALA A 504 -27.45 13.77 2.77
CA ALA A 504 -26.58 13.45 1.64
C ALA A 504 -26.37 14.64 0.69
N ALA A 505 -27.38 15.49 0.53
CA ALA A 505 -27.30 16.73 -0.26
C ALA A 505 -26.50 17.84 0.43
N ALA A 506 -26.29 17.73 1.73
CA ALA A 506 -25.48 18.67 2.49
C ALA A 506 -24.01 18.75 2.01
N SER A 507 -23.39 19.91 2.21
CA SER A 507 -21.97 20.10 1.92
C SER A 507 -21.10 19.36 2.93
N GLY A 508 -20.16 18.55 2.44
CA GLY A 508 -19.18 17.87 3.27
C GLY A 508 -18.79 16.50 2.74
N GLU A 509 -17.58 16.07 3.05
CA GLU A 509 -17.04 14.83 2.53
C GLU A 509 -17.81 13.60 3.04
N ALA A 510 -18.32 13.63 4.28
CA ALA A 510 -19.17 12.57 4.85
C ALA A 510 -20.54 12.48 4.16
N SER A 511 -21.20 13.62 3.93
CA SER A 511 -22.45 13.71 3.16
C SER A 511 -22.29 13.18 1.73
N GLY A 512 -21.21 13.56 1.03
CA GLY A 512 -20.92 13.02 -0.31
C GLY A 512 -20.64 11.52 -0.33
N THR A 513 -20.15 10.95 0.78
CA THR A 513 -19.98 9.48 0.90
C THR A 513 -21.33 8.79 1.14
N LEU A 514 -22.18 9.39 1.99
CA LEU A 514 -23.55 8.90 2.21
C LEU A 514 -24.37 8.93 0.91
N GLY A 515 -24.33 10.04 0.16
CA GLY A 515 -25.05 10.16 -1.11
C GLY A 515 -24.68 9.06 -2.10
N ARG A 516 -23.39 8.78 -2.27
CA ARG A 516 -22.93 7.67 -3.12
C ARG A 516 -23.35 6.30 -2.61
N LEU A 517 -23.44 6.09 -1.30
CA LEU A 517 -23.93 4.82 -0.76
C LEU A 517 -25.43 4.63 -1.06
N LEU A 518 -26.23 5.68 -0.90
CA LEU A 518 -27.66 5.63 -1.21
C LEU A 518 -27.92 5.41 -2.71
N GLU A 519 -27.13 6.07 -3.57
CA GLU A 519 -27.18 5.85 -5.03
C GLU A 519 -26.84 4.39 -5.38
N ALA A 520 -25.73 3.86 -4.82
CA ALA A 520 -25.32 2.48 -5.04
C ALA A 520 -26.36 1.45 -4.54
N LEU A 521 -27.04 1.74 -3.43
CA LEU A 521 -28.14 0.91 -2.92
C LEU A 521 -29.35 0.92 -3.86
N GLY A 522 -29.72 2.09 -4.40
CA GLY A 522 -30.84 2.23 -5.33
C GLY A 522 -30.65 1.48 -6.65
N GLU A 523 -29.40 1.26 -7.06
CA GLU A 523 -29.05 0.51 -8.28
C GLU A 523 -29.06 -1.01 -8.10
N GLN A 524 -29.21 -1.54 -6.88
CA GLN A 524 -29.09 -2.97 -6.58
C GLN A 524 -30.41 -3.59 -6.09
N PRO A 525 -31.02 -4.55 -6.82
CA PRO A 525 -32.25 -5.22 -6.38
C PRO A 525 -32.08 -6.08 -5.13
N ARG A 526 -30.85 -6.55 -4.86
CA ARG A 526 -30.47 -7.39 -3.72
C ARG A 526 -29.06 -6.99 -3.25
N PRO A 527 -28.95 -5.91 -2.47
CA PRO A 527 -27.66 -5.42 -2.05
C PRO A 527 -27.10 -6.31 -0.93
N ASP A 528 -25.78 -6.51 -0.97
CA ASP A 528 -25.01 -7.11 0.12
C ASP A 528 -23.77 -6.24 0.39
N THR A 529 -23.14 -6.47 1.54
CA THR A 529 -22.01 -5.65 1.99
C THR A 529 -20.87 -5.67 0.98
N ALA A 530 -20.56 -6.83 0.39
CA ALA A 530 -19.45 -6.99 -0.53
C ALA A 530 -19.68 -6.22 -1.84
N ARG A 531 -20.83 -6.41 -2.48
CA ARG A 531 -21.21 -5.72 -3.72
C ARG A 531 -21.25 -4.21 -3.52
N LEU A 532 -21.80 -3.75 -2.40
CA LEU A 532 -21.83 -2.33 -2.07
C LEU A 532 -20.41 -1.77 -1.93
N LEU A 533 -19.51 -2.48 -1.25
CA LEU A 533 -18.11 -2.05 -1.07
C LEU A 533 -17.33 -2.00 -2.39
N GLU A 534 -17.52 -2.97 -3.29
CA GLU A 534 -16.74 -3.08 -4.54
C GLU A 534 -16.95 -1.89 -5.48
N ARG A 535 -18.12 -1.23 -5.41
CA ARG A 535 -18.40 0.03 -6.12
C ARG A 535 -17.53 1.20 -5.64
N PHE A 536 -16.99 1.11 -4.44
CA PHE A 536 -16.11 2.12 -3.86
C PHE A 536 -14.64 1.79 -4.04
N ARG A 537 -14.25 0.75 -4.80
CA ARG A 537 -12.84 0.34 -4.93
C ARG A 537 -11.91 1.45 -5.42
N GLU A 538 -12.39 2.31 -6.30
CA GLU A 538 -11.65 3.48 -6.80
C GLU A 538 -11.88 4.76 -5.95
N HIS A 539 -12.72 4.69 -4.92
CA HIS A 539 -13.08 5.81 -4.08
C HIS A 539 -11.99 6.07 -3.01
N PRO A 540 -11.62 7.34 -2.71
CA PRO A 540 -10.56 7.66 -1.73
C PRO A 540 -10.79 7.10 -0.31
N ARG A 541 -12.04 6.76 0.03
CA ARG A 541 -12.43 6.22 1.34
C ARG A 541 -12.67 4.72 1.35
N PHE A 542 -12.32 3.99 0.29
CA PHE A 542 -12.53 2.55 0.20
C PHE A 542 -12.07 1.81 1.46
N GLU A 543 -10.80 2.00 1.86
CA GLU A 543 -10.22 1.40 3.07
C GLU A 543 -10.99 1.74 4.35
N ARG A 544 -11.54 2.95 4.44
CA ARG A 544 -12.33 3.37 5.59
C ARG A 544 -13.69 2.69 5.62
N LEU A 545 -14.36 2.56 4.46
CA LEU A 545 -15.65 1.89 4.34
C LEU A 545 -15.50 0.39 4.62
N LEU A 546 -14.46 -0.23 4.06
CA LEU A 546 -14.04 -1.59 4.37
C LEU A 546 -13.90 -1.82 5.88
N SER A 547 -13.22 -0.91 6.59
CA SER A 547 -13.06 -0.99 8.05
C SER A 547 -14.37 -0.78 8.81
N LEU A 548 -15.32 0.01 8.29
CA LEU A 548 -16.62 0.23 8.94
C LEU A 548 -17.57 -0.97 8.78
N ALA A 549 -17.43 -1.72 7.69
CA ALA A 549 -18.22 -2.93 7.43
C ALA A 549 -18.00 -4.04 8.47
N SER A 550 -16.87 -4.02 9.19
CA SER A 550 -16.56 -4.94 10.29
C SER A 550 -16.58 -4.32 11.69
N ALA A 551 -16.99 -3.04 11.81
CA ALA A 551 -16.98 -2.36 13.09
C ALA A 551 -17.97 -2.98 14.08
N GLU A 552 -17.53 -3.21 15.32
CA GLU A 552 -18.42 -3.64 16.41
C GLU A 552 -19.38 -2.51 16.79
N LEU A 553 -20.66 -2.68 16.44
CA LEU A 553 -21.73 -1.79 16.83
C LEU A 553 -22.48 -2.39 18.03
N HIS A 554 -22.69 -1.58 19.07
CA HIS A 554 -23.37 -2.04 20.29
C HIS A 554 -24.86 -1.69 20.22
N ASP A 555 -25.63 -2.47 19.46
CA ASP A 555 -27.09 -2.35 19.40
C ASP A 555 -27.76 -3.71 19.67
N GLY A 556 -28.94 -3.69 20.30
CA GLY A 556 -29.81 -4.87 20.42
C GLY A 556 -30.42 -5.28 19.07
N GLU A 557 -31.21 -6.37 19.08
CA GLU A 557 -31.90 -7.02 17.94
C GLU A 557 -32.11 -6.18 16.65
N ASP A 558 -31.94 -6.80 15.47
CA ASP A 558 -31.93 -6.20 14.12
C ASP A 558 -32.95 -5.07 13.84
N GLY A 559 -34.15 -5.12 14.45
CA GLY A 559 -35.17 -4.07 14.33
C GLY A 559 -34.76 -2.72 14.95
N MET A 560 -33.84 -2.72 15.91
CA MET A 560 -33.32 -1.52 16.55
C MET A 560 -32.21 -0.85 15.71
N THR A 561 -31.43 -1.62 14.95
CA THR A 561 -30.29 -1.11 14.16
C THR A 561 -30.69 -0.03 13.17
N ARG A 562 -31.79 -0.22 12.42
CA ARG A 562 -32.30 0.80 11.49
C ARG A 562 -32.72 2.06 12.21
N GLN A 563 -33.49 1.92 13.29
CA GLN A 563 -33.99 3.06 14.04
C GLN A 563 -32.84 3.87 14.66
N VAL A 564 -31.85 3.19 15.24
CA VAL A 564 -30.65 3.83 15.79
C VAL A 564 -29.87 4.59 14.72
N ALA A 565 -29.75 4.04 13.51
CA ALA A 565 -29.15 4.75 12.38
C ALA A 565 -29.95 5.99 11.98
N LEU A 566 -31.28 5.90 11.93
CA LEU A 566 -32.14 7.03 11.59
C LEU A 566 -32.12 8.12 12.67
N ASP A 567 -32.07 7.75 13.95
CA ASP A 567 -31.92 8.70 15.05
C ASP A 567 -30.57 9.41 14.97
N ALA A 568 -29.50 8.70 14.61
CA ALA A 568 -28.19 9.30 14.36
C ALA A 568 -28.23 10.25 13.14
N ALA A 569 -28.94 9.87 12.08
CA ALA A 569 -29.13 10.72 10.89
C ALA A 569 -29.92 11.99 11.22
N ASP A 570 -30.99 11.90 12.02
CA ASP A 570 -31.76 13.05 12.48
C ASP A 570 -30.91 14.00 13.33
N GLN A 571 -30.11 13.47 14.26
CA GLN A 571 -29.17 14.29 15.03
C GLN A 571 -28.15 15.03 14.15
N LEU A 572 -27.59 14.34 13.15
CA LEU A 572 -26.67 14.92 12.19
C LEU A 572 -27.35 16.00 11.33
N LEU A 573 -28.57 15.73 10.86
CA LEU A 573 -29.36 16.66 10.07
C LEU A 573 -29.72 17.91 10.86
N ARG A 574 -30.21 17.77 12.10
CA ARG A 574 -30.50 18.91 12.97
C ARG A 574 -29.26 19.75 13.26
N ARG A 575 -28.09 19.11 13.43
CA ARG A 575 -26.81 19.84 13.56
C ARG A 575 -26.49 20.62 12.29
N HIS A 576 -26.59 19.98 11.13
CA HIS A 576 -26.34 20.62 9.84
C HIS A 576 -27.28 21.82 9.60
N CYS A 577 -28.59 21.64 9.79
CA CYS A 577 -29.57 22.73 9.64
C CYS A 577 -29.24 23.92 10.55
N ARG A 578 -28.88 23.67 11.83
CA ARG A 578 -28.51 24.76 12.76
C ARG A 578 -27.26 25.50 12.32
N GLU A 579 -26.23 24.79 11.85
CA GLU A 579 -24.99 25.40 11.36
C GLU A 579 -25.27 26.23 10.10
N ARG A 580 -26.01 25.67 9.14
CA ARG A 580 -26.33 26.36 7.87
C ARG A 580 -27.25 27.57 8.03
N ILE A 581 -28.24 27.49 8.93
CA ILE A 581 -29.09 28.64 9.28
C ILE A 581 -28.25 29.77 9.88
N ARG A 582 -27.26 29.47 10.75
CA ARG A 582 -26.35 30.48 11.31
C ARG A 582 -25.52 31.16 10.22
N GLU A 583 -25.03 30.41 9.24
CA GLU A 583 -24.29 30.96 8.10
C GLU A 583 -25.16 31.89 7.24
N LEU A 584 -26.36 31.43 6.88
CA LEU A 584 -27.31 32.20 6.06
C LEU A 584 -27.78 33.48 6.78
N THR A 585 -27.99 33.42 8.09
CA THR A 585 -28.41 34.59 8.86
C THR A 585 -27.25 35.57 9.13
N ALA A 586 -25.99 35.12 9.04
CA ALA A 586 -24.82 35.98 9.19
C ALA A 586 -24.49 36.81 7.94
N SER A 587 -24.94 36.43 6.74
CA SER A 587 -24.56 37.07 5.47
C SER A 587 -25.33 38.36 5.12
N GLY A 588 -26.29 38.80 5.96
CA GLY A 588 -26.91 40.14 5.95
C GLY A 588 -27.85 40.46 4.79
N SER A 589 -27.63 39.93 3.58
CA SER A 589 -28.57 40.01 2.45
C SER A 589 -28.70 38.66 1.76
N LEU A 590 -29.88 38.04 1.88
CA LEU A 590 -30.19 36.76 1.25
C LEU A 590 -30.82 36.96 -0.13
N ASP A 591 -30.27 36.28 -1.13
CA ASP A 591 -30.94 36.13 -2.43
C ASP A 591 -32.21 35.25 -2.31
N THR A 592 -32.92 35.08 -3.42
CA THR A 592 -34.18 34.32 -3.41
C THR A 592 -33.96 32.84 -3.14
N GLU A 593 -32.87 32.26 -3.63
CA GLU A 593 -32.53 30.85 -3.43
C GLU A 593 -32.16 30.57 -1.97
N GLN A 594 -31.38 31.45 -1.36
CA GLN A 594 -30.99 31.39 0.04
C GLN A 594 -32.17 31.61 1.00
N ARG A 595 -33.16 32.43 0.62
CA ARG A 595 -34.41 32.60 1.39
C ARG A 595 -35.25 31.32 1.39
N ASP A 596 -35.34 30.67 0.23
CA ASP A 596 -36.05 29.40 0.09
C ASP A 596 -35.31 28.26 0.83
N GLU A 597 -33.97 28.24 0.78
CA GLU A 597 -33.13 27.34 1.58
C GLU A 597 -33.35 27.54 3.08
N LEU A 598 -33.33 28.78 3.57
CA LEU A 598 -33.57 29.11 4.98
C LEU A 598 -34.96 28.66 5.46
N ALA A 599 -36.00 28.89 4.65
CA ALA A 599 -37.36 28.46 4.97
C ALA A 599 -37.47 26.92 5.06
N ARG A 600 -36.84 26.20 4.12
CA ARG A 600 -36.77 24.73 4.11
C ARG A 600 -36.08 24.19 5.36
N LEU A 601 -34.88 24.67 5.67
CA LEU A 601 -34.10 24.21 6.83
C LEU A 601 -34.78 24.51 8.17
N THR A 602 -35.48 25.65 8.26
CA THR A 602 -36.25 26.02 9.46
C THR A 602 -37.44 25.09 9.65
N SER A 603 -38.13 24.71 8.57
CA SER A 603 -39.22 23.73 8.62
C SER A 603 -38.74 22.36 9.12
N ILE A 604 -37.57 21.89 8.66
CA ILE A 604 -36.96 20.62 9.11
C ILE A 604 -36.66 20.63 10.63
N LEU A 605 -36.29 21.77 11.22
CA LEU A 605 -36.04 21.87 12.65
C LEU A 605 -37.32 21.97 13.52
N GLN A 606 -38.44 22.39 12.92
CA GLN A 606 -39.73 22.54 13.60
C GLN A 606 -40.58 21.26 13.57
N GLY A 607 -40.28 20.34 12.65
CA GLY A 607 -40.74 18.95 12.65
C GLY A 607 -39.88 18.05 13.55
#